data_AF-A0A4R6QEE6-F1
#
_entry.id   AF-A0A4R6QEE6-F1
#
_cell.length_a   1.000
_cell.length_b   1.000
_cell.length_c   1.000
_cell.angle_alpha   90.00
_cell.angle_beta   90.00
_cell.angle_gamma   90.00
#
_symmetry.space_group_name_H-M   'P 1'
#
loop_
_entity.id
_entity.type
_entity.pdbx_description
1 polymer ?
#
loop_
_entity_poly.entity_id
_entity_poly.type
_entity_poly.pdbx_seq_one_letter_code
_entity_poly.pdbx_strand_id
1 'polypeptide(L)'
;MDNKTALMIDNKRIFLVNLQKALISDSRNNIDALEYNVMQVPGYDCIRESVTICFSDGSKRKIDTTANSNLANMIAIGRVLM
;
A
#
# COMPACT_ATOMS: atom_id res chain seq x y z
N MET A 1 -13.61 -11.45 5.47
CA MET A 1 -12.69 -10.49 6.11
C MET A 1 -13.29 -10.11 7.45
N ASP A 2 -12.52 -10.18 8.55
CA ASP A 2 -13.03 -9.82 9.87
C ASP A 2 -13.14 -8.29 10.04
N ASN A 3 -13.93 -7.84 11.03
CA ASN A 3 -14.19 -6.41 11.26
C ASN A 3 -12.92 -5.63 11.64
N LYS A 4 -11.93 -6.27 12.28
CA LYS A 4 -10.69 -5.61 12.71
C LYS A 4 -9.77 -5.32 11.51
N THR A 5 -9.68 -6.27 10.59
CA THR A 5 -8.93 -6.18 9.35
C THR A 5 -9.52 -5.11 8.44
N ALA A 6 -10.85 -5.06 8.33
CA ALA A 6 -11.56 -4.01 7.59
C ALA A 6 -11.23 -2.61 8.16
N LEU A 7 -11.35 -2.44 9.48
CA LEU A 7 -11.04 -1.19 10.17
C LEU A 7 -9.58 -0.76 9.97
N MET A 8 -8.64 -1.71 10.00
CA MET A 8 -7.23 -1.42 9.76
C MET A 8 -6.97 -0.93 8.33
N ILE A 9 -7.60 -1.57 7.32
CA ILE A 9 -7.52 -1.13 5.92
C ILE A 9 -8.07 0.29 5.75
N ASP A 10 -9.21 0.59 6.38
CA ASP A 10 -9.82 1.92 6.29
C ASP A 10 -8.95 2.99 6.96
N ASN A 11 -8.35 2.70 8.11
CA ASN A 11 -7.40 3.60 8.76
C ASN A 11 -6.17 3.88 7.87
N LYS A 12 -5.64 2.86 7.18
CA LYS A 12 -4.53 3.02 6.22
C LYS A 12 -4.95 3.87 5.02
N ARG A 13 -6.17 3.69 4.50
CA ARG A 13 -6.72 4.54 3.42
C ARG A 13 -6.78 6.00 3.84
N ILE A 14 -7.31 6.29 5.03
CA ILE A 14 -7.41 7.65 5.56
C ILE A 14 -6.01 8.27 5.71
N PHE A 15 -5.06 7.53 6.26
CA PHE A 15 -3.67 7.97 6.39
C PHE A 15 -3.06 8.32 5.03
N LEU A 16 -3.22 7.45 4.02
CA LEU A 16 -2.67 7.67 2.68
C LEU A 16 -3.30 8.87 1.96
N VAL A 17 -4.60 9.10 2.13
CA VAL A 17 -5.27 10.32 1.60
C VAL A 17 -4.68 11.58 2.23
N ASN A 18 -4.45 11.58 3.54
CA ASN A 18 -3.86 12.72 4.23
C ASN A 18 -2.40 12.94 3.82
N LEU A 19 -1.62 11.85 3.67
CA LEU A 19 -0.26 11.90 3.15
C LEU A 19 -0.22 12.48 1.73
N GLN A 20 -1.12 12.03 0.86
CA GLN A 20 -1.24 12.55 -0.50
C GLN A 20 -1.53 14.05 -0.50
N LYS A 21 -2.47 14.53 0.30
CA LYS A 21 -2.76 15.97 0.40
C LYS A 21 -1.53 16.77 0.85
N ALA A 22 -0.80 16.27 1.85
CA ALA A 22 0.40 16.92 2.34
C ALA A 22 1.51 16.98 1.27
N LEU A 23 1.72 15.88 0.55
CA LEU A 23 2.70 15.82 -0.54
C LEU A 23 2.28 16.74 -1.70
N ILE A 24 1.07 16.62 -2.25
CA ILE A 24 0.63 17.48 -3.37
C ILE A 24 0.66 18.97 -3.00
N SER A 25 0.43 19.34 -1.73
CA SER A 25 0.51 20.73 -1.28
C SER A 25 1.93 21.32 -1.25
N ASP A 26 2.96 20.48 -1.26
CA ASP A 26 4.36 20.90 -1.30
C ASP A 26 4.85 20.93 -2.75
N SER A 27 5.00 22.14 -3.29
CA SER A 27 5.43 22.37 -4.69
C SER A 27 6.86 21.92 -5.00
N ARG A 28 7.63 21.46 -4.00
CA ARG A 28 9.01 20.95 -4.20
C ARG A 28 9.05 19.48 -4.60
N ASN A 29 7.95 18.74 -4.46
CA ASN A 29 7.89 17.38 -4.99
C ASN A 29 7.16 17.34 -6.33
N ASN A 30 7.37 16.24 -7.03
CA ASN A 30 6.79 15.93 -8.33
C ASN A 30 5.76 14.79 -8.20
N ILE A 31 5.06 14.69 -7.07
CA ILE A 31 4.08 13.62 -6.82
C ILE A 31 2.69 14.16 -7.20
N ASP A 32 2.04 13.49 -8.14
CA ASP A 32 0.69 13.87 -8.59
C ASP A 32 -0.40 13.09 -7.84
N ALA A 33 -0.14 11.82 -7.53
CA ALA A 33 -1.12 10.96 -6.90
C ALA A 33 -0.47 9.81 -6.11
N LEU A 34 -1.19 9.34 -5.10
CA LEU A 34 -0.93 8.05 -4.45
C LEU A 34 -2.18 7.19 -4.57
N GLU A 35 -2.00 5.97 -5.07
CA GLU A 35 -3.07 4.98 -5.18
C GLU A 35 -2.83 3.86 -4.18
N TYR A 36 -3.84 3.53 -3.38
CA TYR A 36 -3.79 2.41 -2.45
C TYR A 36 -4.67 1.26 -2.92
N ASN A 37 -4.04 0.13 -3.22
CA ASN A 37 -4.71 -1.06 -3.72
C ASN A 37 -4.66 -2.17 -2.67
N VAL A 38 -5.82 -2.79 -2.44
CA VAL A 38 -6.00 -3.90 -1.50
C VAL A 38 -6.71 -5.03 -2.22
N MET A 39 -6.13 -6.21 -2.22
CA MET A 39 -6.67 -7.40 -2.87
C MET A 39 -6.63 -8.58 -1.92
N GLN A 40 -7.78 -9.21 -1.71
CA GLN A 40 -7.82 -10.52 -1.05
C GLN A 40 -7.34 -11.59 -2.04
N VAL A 41 -6.39 -12.42 -1.63
CA VAL A 41 -5.85 -13.46 -2.52
C VAL A 41 -6.81 -14.66 -2.49
N PRO A 42 -7.42 -15.05 -3.63
CA PRO A 42 -8.30 -16.21 -3.66
C PRO A 42 -7.57 -17.48 -3.22
N GLY A 43 -8.18 -18.25 -2.33
CA GLY A 43 -7.60 -19.51 -1.81
C GLY A 43 -6.54 -19.35 -0.72
N TYR A 44 -6.25 -18.12 -0.27
CA TYR A 44 -5.35 -17.85 0.85
C TYR A 44 -6.02 -16.92 1.87
N ASP A 45 -5.74 -17.11 3.15
CA ASP A 45 -6.15 -16.17 4.20
C ASP A 45 -5.12 -15.03 4.31
N CYS A 46 -4.88 -14.34 3.20
CA CYS A 46 -3.98 -13.21 3.15
C CYS A 46 -4.51 -12.09 2.24
N ILE A 47 -4.09 -10.87 2.58
CA ILE A 47 -4.41 -9.67 1.83
C ILE A 47 -3.10 -9.14 1.25
N ARG A 48 -3.12 -8.81 -0.03
CA ARG A 48 -2.05 -8.07 -0.69
C ARG A 48 -2.42 -6.61 -0.71
N GLU A 49 -1.52 -5.81 -0.18
CA GLU A 49 -1.62 -4.36 -0.16
C GLU A 49 -0.49 -3.80 -1.04
N SER A 50 -0.77 -2.72 -1.77
CA SER A 50 0.26 -2.00 -2.51
C SER A 50 -0.07 -0.53 -2.61
N VAL A 51 0.97 0.30 -2.61
CA VAL A 51 0.88 1.74 -2.85
C VAL A 51 1.57 2.03 -4.17
N THR A 52 0.87 2.69 -5.09
CA THR A 52 1.48 3.23 -6.31
C THR A 52 1.64 4.73 -6.16
N ILE A 53 2.87 5.22 -6.33
CA ILE A 53 3.19 6.64 -6.37
C ILE A 53 3.29 7.04 -7.84
N CYS A 54 2.48 8.00 -8.26
CA CYS A 54 2.48 8.55 -9.60
C CYS A 54 3.18 9.91 -9.56
N PHE A 55 4.17 10.08 -10.44
CA PHE A 55 4.95 11.30 -10.54
C PHE A 55 4.52 12.13 -11.77
N SER A 56 4.78 13.44 -11.73
CA SER A 56 4.40 14.39 -12.79
C SER A 56 5.11 14.14 -14.11
N ASP A 57 6.22 13.40 -14.12
CA ASP A 57 6.91 12.95 -15.34
C ASP A 57 6.25 11.72 -16.00
N GLY A 58 5.12 11.26 -15.45
CA GLY A 58 4.39 10.07 -15.88
C GLY A 58 4.98 8.75 -15.36
N SER A 59 6.11 8.79 -14.64
CA SER A 59 6.69 7.60 -14.03
C SER A 59 5.85 7.14 -12.84
N LYS A 60 5.95 5.84 -12.54
CA LYS A 60 5.24 5.20 -11.43
C LYS A 60 6.20 4.37 -10.61
N ARG A 61 6.08 4.44 -9.28
CA ARG A 61 6.76 3.52 -8.36
C ARG A 61 5.74 2.75 -7.56
N LYS A 62 5.86 1.43 -7.57
CA LYS A 62 5.01 0.53 -6.79
C LYS A 62 5.76 0.08 -5.55
N ILE A 63 5.11 0.21 -4.41
CA ILE A 63 5.55 -0.34 -3.13
C ILE A 63 4.58 -1.45 -2.80
N ASP A 64 5.01 -2.70 -2.98
CA ASP A 64 4.28 -3.85 -2.47
C ASP A 64 4.48 -3.88 -0.96
N THR A 65 3.42 -3.59 -0.21
CA THR A 65 3.49 -3.60 1.25
C THR A 65 3.32 -5.05 1.68
N THR A 66 4.41 -5.83 1.64
CA THR A 66 4.46 -7.25 2.07
C THR A 66 4.31 -7.42 3.59
N ALA A 67 3.71 -6.48 4.31
CA ALA A 67 3.60 -6.54 5.76
C ALA A 67 2.31 -5.88 6.28
N ASN A 68 1.65 -6.63 7.16
CA ASN A 68 0.70 -6.20 8.17
C ASN A 68 -0.78 -6.17 7.78
N SER A 69 -1.39 -7.36 7.69
CA SER A 69 -2.80 -7.53 8.13
C SER A 69 -2.92 -8.26 9.48
N ASN A 70 -1.82 -8.78 10.01
CA ASN A 70 -1.56 -8.97 11.43
C ASN A 70 -0.03 -8.94 11.59
N LEU A 71 0.49 -8.36 12.68
CA LEU A 71 1.92 -8.14 12.99
C LEU A 71 2.87 -9.38 12.92
N ALA A 72 2.51 -10.51 12.31
CA ALA A 72 3.20 -11.78 12.52
C ALA A 72 4.10 -12.27 11.37
N ASN A 73 3.82 -12.00 10.09
CA ASN A 73 4.59 -12.65 9.02
C ASN A 73 4.59 -11.83 7.74
N MET A 74 5.55 -10.90 7.67
CA MET A 74 6.26 -10.63 6.43
C MET A 74 6.52 -11.99 5.76
N ILE A 75 5.98 -12.22 4.56
CA ILE A 75 6.52 -13.30 3.73
C ILE A 75 8.01 -13.00 3.62
N ALA A 76 8.85 -13.91 4.12
CA ALA A 76 10.29 -13.80 3.93
C ALA A 76 10.53 -13.62 2.42
N ILE A 77 10.85 -12.39 2.02
CA ILE A 77 11.39 -12.09 0.70
C ILE A 77 12.76 -12.78 0.70
N GLY A 78 12.78 -14.04 0.31
CA GLY A 78 13.93 -14.92 0.53
C GLY A 78 13.80 -16.32 -0.06
N ARG A 79 12.80 -16.63 -0.90
CA ARG A 79 12.99 -17.73 -1.86
C ARG A 79 13.87 -17.22 -2.98
N VAL A 80 15.18 -17.41 -2.80
CA VAL A 80 16.12 -17.59 -3.91
C VAL A 80 15.48 -18.61 -4.85
N LEU A 81 15.22 -18.20 -6.08
CA LEU A 81 14.93 -19.11 -7.17
C LEU A 81 16.18 -19.98 -7.34
N MET A 82 16.09 -21.26 -6.97
CA MET A 82 16.94 -22.30 -7.57
C MET A 82 16.36 -22.66 -8.93
#